data_AF-A0A562JP68-F1
#
_entry.id   AF-A0A562JP68-F1
#
_cell.length_a   1.000
_cell.length_b   1.000
_cell.length_c   1.000
_cell.angle_alpha   90.00
_cell.angle_beta   90.00
_cell.angle_gamma   90.00
#
_symmetry.space_group_name_H-M   'P 1'
#
loop_
_entity.id
_entity.type
_entity.pdbx_description
1 polymer ?
#
loop_
_entity_poly.entity_id
_entity_poly.type
_entity_poly.pdbx_seq_one_letter_code
_entity_poly.pdbx_strand_id
1 'polypeptide(L)' 'MMEEEKDCKSVITQLTASRSAIDKAIAVIVSSNLEHCILESAERGIENSSMIEEAVNLLVKSR' A
#
# COMPACT_ATOMS: atom_id res chain seq x y z
N MET A 1 1.37 21.23 14.95
CA MET A 1 -0.02 21.53 14.53
C MET A 1 -0.99 21.57 15.70
N MET A 2 -1.18 20.46 16.44
CA MET A 2 -2.06 20.47 17.62
C MET A 2 -1.45 21.28 18.78
N GLU A 3 -0.14 21.13 19.03
CA GLU A 3 0.62 21.96 19.98
C GLU A 3 0.67 23.44 19.59
N GLU A 4 0.43 23.74 18.31
CA GLU A 4 0.35 25.11 17.78
C GLU A 4 -1.10 25.63 17.72
N GLU A 5 -2.07 24.89 18.29
CA GLU A 5 -3.51 25.23 18.30
C GLU A 5 -4.09 25.60 16.92
N LYS A 6 -3.59 24.96 15.84
CA LYS A 6 -4.10 25.17 14.48
C LYS A 6 -5.54 24.66 14.35
N ASP A 7 -6.30 25.28 13.46
CA ASP A 7 -7.71 24.95 13.24
C ASP A 7 -7.90 23.48 12.80
N CYS A 8 -9.05 22.91 13.16
CA CYS A 8 -9.37 21.51 12.88
C CYS A 8 -9.27 21.16 11.40
N LYS A 9 -9.64 22.06 10.47
CA LYS A 9 -9.57 21.77 9.03
C LYS A 9 -8.13 21.60 8.58
N SER A 10 -7.20 22.41 9.10
CA SER A 10 -5.76 22.27 8.84
C SER A 10 -5.21 20.94 9.36
N VAL A 11 -5.56 20.55 10.59
CA VAL A 11 -5.13 19.26 11.18
C VAL A 11 -5.68 18.09 10.36
N ILE A 12 -6.97 18.09 10.03
CA ILE A 12 -7.59 17.05 9.19
C ILE A 12 -6.93 16.97 7.82
N THR A 13 -6.64 18.11 7.18
CA THR A 13 -5.96 18.14 5.88
C THR A 13 -4.61 17.44 5.93
N GLN A 14 -3.81 17.67 6.97
CA GLN A 14 -2.51 17.00 7.13
C GLN A 14 -2.65 15.53 7.47
N LEU A 15 -3.62 15.12 8.29
CA LEU A 15 -3.89 13.71 8.56
C LEU A 15 -4.32 12.97 7.28
N THR A 16 -5.16 13.58 6.44
CA THR A 16 -5.54 13.03 5.13
C THR A 16 -4.35 12.94 4.18
N ALA A 17 -3.45 13.94 4.19
CA ALA A 17 -2.21 13.90 3.40
C ALA A 17 -1.30 12.75 3.86
N SER A 18 -1.11 12.58 5.17
CA SER A 18 -0.34 11.48 5.75
C SER A 18 -0.93 10.12 5.41
N ARG A 19 -2.25 9.93 5.53
CA ARG A 19 -2.94 8.69 5.10
C ARG A 19 -2.69 8.41 3.63
N SER A 20 -2.88 9.42 2.77
CA SER A 20 -2.68 9.27 1.32
C SER A 20 -1.23 8.91 0.95
N ALA A 21 -0.25 9.41 1.70
CA ALA A 21 1.15 9.06 1.52
C ALA A 21 1.43 7.60 1.94
N ILE A 22 0.86 7.17 3.07
CA ILE A 22 0.95 5.78 3.55
C ILE A 22 0.31 4.81 2.54
N ASP A 23 -0.89 5.12 2.04
CA ASP A 23 -1.60 4.29 1.06
C ASP A 23 -0.76 4.09 -0.22
N LYS A 24 -0.06 5.15 -0.68
CA LYS A 24 0.87 5.06 -1.81
C LYS A 24 2.10 4.21 -1.50
N ALA A 25 2.67 4.34 -0.30
CA ALA A 25 3.81 3.55 0.12
C ALA A 25 3.46 2.06 0.19
N ILE A 26 2.28 1.73 0.73
CA ILE A 26 1.73 0.36 0.74
C ILE A 26 1.64 -0.17 -0.70
N ALA A 27 1.10 0.63 -1.62
CA ALA A 27 0.95 0.22 -3.01
C ALA A 27 2.28 -0.15 -3.68
N VAL A 28 3.32 0.68 -3.47
CA VAL A 28 4.67 0.41 -3.98
C VAL A 28 5.21 -0.88 -3.39
N ILE A 29 5.20 -1.02 -2.07
CA ILE A 29 5.74 -2.21 -1.37
C ILE A 29 5.06 -3.49 -1.84
N VAL A 30 3.72 -3.51 -1.89
CA VAL A 30 2.97 -4.70 -2.32
C VAL A 30 3.22 -5.00 -3.79
N SER A 31 3.27 -3.99 -4.66
CA SER A 31 3.56 -4.21 -6.09
C SER A 31 4.96 -4.77 -6.34
N SER A 32 5.98 -4.27 -5.63
CA SER A 32 7.35 -4.78 -5.74
C SER A 32 7.47 -6.21 -5.21
N ASN A 33 6.77 -6.54 -4.12
CA ASN A 33 6.72 -7.91 -3.62
C ASN A 33 6.04 -8.86 -4.62
N LEU A 34 4.92 -8.42 -5.23
CA LEU A 34 4.20 -9.20 -6.22
C LEU A 34 5.05 -9.49 -7.46
N GLU A 35 5.76 -8.49 -7.97
CA GLU A 35 6.71 -8.65 -9.07
C GLU A 35 7.77 -9.72 -8.74
N HIS A 36 8.37 -9.64 -7.55
CA HIS A 36 9.34 -10.62 -7.10
C HIS A 36 8.78 -12.05 -7.05
N CYS A 37 7.58 -12.24 -6.48
CA CYS A 37 6.94 -13.55 -6.43
C CYS A 37 6.64 -14.13 -7.82
N ILE A 38 6.21 -13.30 -8.77
CA ILE A 38 5.95 -13.74 -10.14
C ILE A 38 7.24 -14.22 -10.82
N LEU A 39 8.35 -13.47 -10.66
CA LEU A 39 9.65 -13.85 -11.22
C LEU A 39 10.17 -15.15 -10.60
N GLU A 40 10.18 -15.26 -9.27
CA GLU A 40 10.71 -16.42 -8.54
C GLU A 40 9.95 -17.71 -8.88
N SER A 41 8.65 -17.59 -9.15
CA SER A 41 7.83 -18.73 -9.48
C SER A 41 7.81 -19.08 -10.96
N ALA A 42 8.04 -18.11 -11.85
CA ALA A 42 8.32 -18.39 -13.26
C ALA A 42 9.62 -19.21 -13.39
N GLU A 43 10.63 -18.89 -12.59
CA GLU A 43 11.89 -19.67 -12.51
C GLU A 43 11.67 -21.09 -11.97
N ARG A 44 10.78 -21.26 -10.99
CA ARG A 44 10.51 -22.55 -10.34
C ARG A 44 9.40 -23.37 -11.01
N GLY A 45 8.71 -22.83 -12.01
CA GLY A 45 7.55 -23.46 -12.64
C GLY A 45 6.34 -23.64 -11.70
N ILE A 46 6.21 -22.76 -10.69
CA ILE A 46 5.16 -22.82 -9.67
C ILE A 46 4.00 -21.91 -10.07
N GLU A 47 2.78 -22.40 -9.84
CA GLU A 47 1.52 -21.67 -10.05
C GLU A 47 1.28 -20.72 -8.86
N ASN A 48 0.99 -19.44 -9.13
CA ASN A 48 1.02 -18.35 -8.11
C ASN A 48 -0.29 -17.60 -7.98
N SER A 49 -1.37 -18.16 -8.52
CA SER A 49 -2.69 -17.55 -8.56
C SER A 49 -3.16 -17.05 -7.18
N SER A 50 -2.93 -17.83 -6.13
CA SER A 50 -3.29 -17.47 -4.74
C SER A 50 -2.49 -16.29 -4.19
N MET A 51 -1.19 -16.20 -4.47
CA MET A 51 -0.35 -15.09 -4.02
C MET A 51 -0.68 -13.79 -4.75
N ILE A 52 -1.01 -13.87 -6.04
CA ILE A 52 -1.49 -12.73 -6.82
C ILE A 52 -2.80 -12.21 -6.23
N GLU A 53 -3.73 -13.10 -5.91
CA GLU A 53 -5.01 -12.75 -5.31
C GLU A 53 -4.84 -12.08 -3.93
N GLU A 54 -3.92 -12.58 -3.10
CA GLU A 54 -3.60 -11.97 -1.81
C GLU A 54 -3.03 -10.55 -1.96
N ALA A 55 -2.06 -10.36 -2.85
CA ALA A 55 -1.47 -9.04 -3.11
C ALA A 55 -2.52 -8.03 -3.63
N VAL A 56 -3.39 -8.47 -4.54
CA VAL A 56 -4.50 -7.64 -5.03
C VAL A 56 -5.46 -7.27 -3.88
N ASN A 57 -5.80 -8.23 -3.02
CA ASN A 57 -6.67 -7.97 -1.86
C ASN A 57 -6.06 -6.97 -0.88
N LEU A 58 -4.74 -7.03 -0.64
CA LEU A 58 -4.04 -6.05 0.20
C LEU A 58 -4.08 -4.63 -0.42
N LEU A 59 -3.90 -4.51 -1.74
CA LEU A 59 -4.00 -3.24 -2.47
C LEU A 59 -5.40 -2.63 -2.47
N VAL A 60 -6.45 -3.46 -2.57
CA VAL A 60 -7.84 -2.99 -2.56
C VAL A 60 -8.23 -2.51 -1.16
N LYS A 61 -7.75 -3.16 -0.10
CA LYS A 61 -8.02 -2.79 1.29
C LYS A 61 -7.27 -1.55 1.76
N SER A 62 -6.18 -1.17 1.08
CA SER A 62 -5.39 0.01 1.42
C SER A 62 -5.97 1.33 0.88
N ARG A 63 -7.20 1.33 0.36
CA ARG A 63 -7.89 2.53 -0.17
C ARG A 63 -9.06 2.92 0.72
#